data_AF-A0A3B9G381-F1
#
_entry.id   AF-A0A3B9G381-F1
#
_cell.length_a   1.000
_cell.length_b   1.000
_cell.length_c   1.000
_cell.angle_alpha   90.00
_cell.angle_beta   90.00
_cell.angle_gamma   90.00
#
_symmetry.space_group_name_H-M   'P 1'
#
loop_
_entity.id
_entity.type
_entity.pdbx_description
1 polymer ?
#
loop_
_entity_poly.entity_id
_entity_poly.type
_entity_poly.pdbx_seq_one_letter_code
_entity_poly.pdbx_strand_id
1 'polypeptide(L)'
;MNWKKWEAHNLDWLWIEVNAGDLLTELEAGVDNMDTAVAAVKDCMLEGDYYIVEANDGTLSVRYYTDNLSESRRTYKEVNG
;
A
#
# COMPACT_ATOMS: atom_id res chain seq x y z
N MET A 1 -4.89 5.18 -3.09
CA MET A 1 -3.55 4.94 -2.52
C MET A 1 -2.41 5.52 -3.35
N ASN A 2 -2.43 5.42 -4.69
CA ASN A 2 -1.32 5.88 -5.54
C ASN A 2 -0.88 7.34 -5.30
N TRP A 3 -1.78 8.21 -4.85
CA TRP A 3 -1.45 9.59 -4.48
C TRP A 3 -0.38 9.67 -3.36
N LYS A 4 -0.45 8.85 -2.29
CA LYS A 4 0.57 8.83 -1.22
C LYS A 4 1.95 8.42 -1.74
N LYS A 5 1.99 7.49 -2.71
CA LYS A 5 3.24 7.07 -3.35
C LYS A 5 3.85 8.20 -4.18
N TRP A 6 3.03 8.90 -4.96
CA TRP A 6 3.47 10.06 -5.76
C TRP A 6 3.92 11.24 -4.91
N GLU A 7 3.25 11.52 -3.79
CA GLU A 7 3.68 12.56 -2.85
C GLU A 7 5.05 12.23 -2.25
N ALA A 8 5.25 11.00 -1.78
CA ALA A 8 6.53 10.58 -1.22
C ALA A 8 7.65 10.55 -2.27
N HIS A 9 7.34 10.15 -3.51
CA HIS A 9 8.28 10.26 -4.63
C HIS A 9 8.72 11.72 -4.86
N ASN A 10 7.76 12.66 -4.88
CA ASN A 10 8.05 14.08 -5.06
C ASN A 10 8.80 14.72 -3.87
N LEU A 11 8.78 14.07 -2.71
CA LEU A 11 9.54 14.45 -1.51
C LEU A 11 10.93 13.78 -1.46
N ASP A 12 11.34 13.09 -2.52
CA ASP A 12 12.59 12.31 -2.59
C ASP A 12 12.71 11.24 -1.49
N TRP A 13 11.58 10.68 -1.05
CA TRP A 13 11.59 9.55 -0.13
C TRP A 13 11.90 8.26 -0.88
N LEU A 14 12.54 7.31 -0.18
CA LEU A 14 12.86 5.99 -0.73
C LEU A 14 11.69 5.01 -0.63
N TRP A 15 10.88 5.14 0.41
CA TRP A 15 9.75 4.26 0.66
C TRP A 15 8.71 4.93 1.57
N ILE A 16 7.50 4.38 1.57
CA ILE A 16 6.46 4.67 2.56
C ILE A 16 5.94 3.39 3.18
N GLU A 17 5.51 3.49 4.43
CA GLU A 17 4.77 2.44 5.11
C GLU A 17 3.31 2.82 5.23
N VAL A 18 2.46 1.87 4.88
CA VAL A 18 1.02 2.06 4.98
C VAL A 18 0.43 0.88 5.73
N ASN A 19 -0.24 1.20 6.83
CA ASN A 19 -1.09 0.28 7.55
C ASN A 19 -2.54 0.39 7.05
N ALA A 20 -3.22 -0.75 6.88
CA ALA A 20 -4.59 -0.78 6.37
C ALA A 20 -5.60 -0.18 7.37
N GLY A 21 -5.39 -0.35 8.68
CA GLY A 21 -6.24 0.25 9.70
C GLY A 21 -6.09 1.77 9.80
N ASP A 22 -4.86 2.28 9.70
CA ASP A 22 -4.61 3.72 9.63
C ASP A 22 -5.22 4.32 8.37
N LEU A 23 -5.08 3.65 7.22
CA LEU A 23 -5.71 4.07 5.98
C LEU A 23 -7.24 4.14 6.09
N LEU A 24 -7.87 3.11 6.68
CA LEU A 24 -9.31 3.08 6.87
C LEU A 24 -9.76 4.26 7.73
N THR A 25 -9.02 4.53 8.81
CA THR A 25 -9.30 5.65 9.73
C THR A 25 -9.16 7.01 9.03
N GLU A 26 -8.14 7.18 8.18
CA GLU A 26 -7.93 8.42 7.42
C GLU A 26 -9.01 8.68 6.36
N LEU A 27 -9.49 7.64 5.67
CA LEU A 27 -10.43 7.78 4.56
C LEU A 27 -11.90 7.77 5.02
N GLU A 28 -12.26 6.88 5.94
CA GLU A 28 -13.63 6.65 6.38
C GLU A 28 -13.67 6.32 7.88
N ALA A 29 -13.37 7.32 8.72
CA ALA A 29 -13.42 7.17 10.17
C ALA A 29 -14.79 6.66 10.65
N GLY A 30 -14.80 5.51 11.33
CA GLY A 30 -16.01 4.91 11.92
C GLY A 30 -16.80 3.97 11.02
N VAL A 31 -16.29 3.68 9.81
CA VAL A 31 -16.85 2.64 8.94
C VAL A 31 -16.08 1.34 9.14
N ASP A 32 -16.79 0.27 9.46
CA ASP A 32 -16.20 -1.08 9.60
C ASP A 32 -16.06 -1.74 8.22
N ASN A 33 -15.07 -1.30 7.46
CA ASN A 33 -14.80 -1.83 6.11
C ASN A 33 -13.31 -2.18 5.93
N MET A 34 -12.78 -2.90 6.92
CA MET A 34 -11.37 -3.27 6.97
C MET A 34 -10.94 -4.12 5.77
N ASP A 35 -11.79 -5.05 5.33
CA ASP A 35 -11.51 -5.89 4.17
C ASP A 35 -11.26 -5.07 2.90
N THR A 36 -12.01 -3.99 2.71
CA THR A 36 -11.81 -3.09 1.56
C THR A 36 -10.49 -2.33 1.68
N ALA A 37 -10.12 -1.88 2.88
CA ALA A 37 -8.84 -1.20 3.10
C ALA A 37 -7.65 -2.15 2.86
N VAL A 38 -7.72 -3.37 3.40
CA VAL A 38 -6.73 -4.44 3.18
C VAL A 38 -6.60 -4.77 1.70
N ALA A 39 -7.73 -4.91 0.99
CA ALA A 39 -7.73 -5.16 -0.45
C ALA A 39 -7.09 -4.01 -1.23
N ALA A 40 -7.43 -2.76 -0.89
CA ALA A 40 -6.88 -1.58 -1.55
C ALA A 40 -5.35 -1.45 -1.34
N VAL A 41 -4.85 -1.76 -0.14
CA VAL A 41 -3.41 -1.79 0.15
C VAL A 41 -2.73 -2.86 -0.72
N LYS A 42 -3.27 -4.08 -0.79
CA LYS A 42 -2.69 -5.17 -1.59
C LYS A 42 -2.73 -4.88 -3.10
N ASP A 43 -3.82 -4.33 -3.59
CA ASP A 43 -4.00 -4.03 -5.01
C ASP A 43 -3.00 -2.98 -5.53
N CYS A 44 -2.56 -2.08 -4.65
CA CYS A 44 -1.60 -1.04 -5.00
C CYS A 44 -0.13 -1.49 -4.92
N MET A 45 0.15 -2.76 -4.57
CA MET A 45 1.52 -3.28 -4.49
C MET A 45 2.10 -3.55 -5.87
N LEU A 46 3.35 -3.13 -6.06
CA LEU A 46 4.15 -3.35 -7.25
C LEU A 46 5.29 -4.34 -6.97
N GLU A 47 5.88 -4.87 -8.04
CA GLU A 47 7.08 -5.71 -7.98
C GLU A 47 8.20 -5.02 -7.19
N GLY A 48 8.58 -5.59 -6.04
CA GLY A 48 9.61 -5.04 -5.14
C GLY A 48 9.05 -4.49 -3.82
N ASP A 49 7.75 -4.19 -3.76
CA ASP A 49 7.05 -3.90 -2.51
C ASP A 49 6.93 -5.17 -1.65
N TYR A 50 6.84 -5.02 -0.33
CA TYR A 50 6.71 -6.17 0.57
C TYR A 50 5.87 -5.89 1.81
N TYR A 51 5.30 -6.97 2.34
CA TYR A 51 4.59 -6.97 3.62
C TYR A 51 5.58 -6.85 4.77
N ILE A 52 5.38 -5.86 5.64
CA ILE A 52 6.00 -5.81 6.97
C ILE A 52 5.22 -6.72 7.91
N VAL A 53 3.89 -6.65 7.83
CA VAL A 53 2.96 -7.51 8.56
C VAL A 53 1.89 -7.99 7.59
N GLU A 54 1.75 -9.31 7.47
CA GLU A 54 0.78 -9.96 6.59
C GLU A 54 -0.41 -10.48 7.42
N ALA A 55 -1.30 -9.57 7.80
CA ALA A 55 -2.51 -9.88 8.55
C ALA A 55 -3.72 -9.21 7.89
N ASN A 56 -4.90 -9.82 7.99
CA ASN A 56 -6.10 -9.34 7.26
C ASN A 56 -7.11 -8.64 8.18
N ASP A 57 -6.68 -8.15 9.34
CA ASP A 57 -7.53 -7.60 10.41
C ASP A 57 -7.24 -6.10 10.68
N GLY A 58 -6.67 -5.41 9.69
CA GLY A 58 -6.21 -4.01 9.84
C GLY A 58 -4.81 -3.86 10.38
N THR A 59 -4.18 -4.94 10.83
CA THR A 59 -2.74 -4.95 11.12
C THR A 59 -1.88 -5.17 9.88
N LEU A 60 -2.48 -5.29 8.68
CA LEU A 60 -1.75 -5.32 7.40
C LEU A 60 -0.89 -4.06 7.28
N SER A 61 0.42 -4.24 7.18
CA SER A 61 1.36 -3.14 6.94
C SER A 61 2.26 -3.50 5.77
N VAL A 62 2.32 -2.62 4.77
CA VAL A 62 3.12 -2.78 3.56
C VAL A 62 4.12 -1.65 3.45
N ARG A 63 5.35 -1.98 3.06
CA ARG A 63 6.33 -1.00 2.61
C ARG A 63 6.28 -0.89 1.09
N TYR A 64 6.00 0.31 0.61
CA TYR A 64 6.01 0.63 -0.81
C TYR A 64 7.25 1.42 -1.17
N TYR A 65 7.94 1.01 -2.23
CA TYR A 65 9.07 1.74 -2.78
C TYR A 65 8.60 2.81 -3.76
N THR A 66 9.03 4.05 -3.53
CA THR A 66 8.54 5.25 -4.23
C THR A 66 9.41 5.61 -5.44
N ASP A 67 10.60 5.03 -5.55
CA ASP A 67 11.44 5.04 -6.75
C ASP A 67 10.92 4.10 -7.85
N ASN A 68 9.88 3.31 -7.54
CA ASN A 68 9.42 2.20 -8.36
C ASN A 68 8.09 2.44 -9.09
N LEU A 69 7.71 3.70 -9.33
CA LEU A 69 6.40 4.10 -9.85
C LEU A 69 6.26 4.08 -11.39
N SER A 70 7.05 3.28 -12.09
CA SER A 70 6.94 3.16 -13.56
C SER A 70 5.63 2.48 -13.96
N GLU A 71 4.92 3.03 -14.95
CA GLU A 71 3.71 2.43 -15.53
C GLU A 71 3.97 1.06 -16.19
N SER A 72 5.22 0.78 -16.57
CA SER A 72 5.63 -0.50 -17.13
C SER A 72 5.88 -1.59 -16.08
N ARG A 73 5.75 -1.26 -14.78
CA ARG A 73 6.09 -2.19 -13.70
C ARG A 73 4.94 -3.15 -13.44
N ARG A 74 5.30 -4.42 -13.20
CA ARG A 74 4.35 -5.48 -12.85
C ARG A 74 3.82 -5.26 -11.44
N THR A 75 2.57 -5.66 -11.23
CA THR A 75 1.98 -5.72 -9.89
C THR A 75 2.66 -6.80 -9.06
N TYR A 76 2.64 -6.65 -7.73
CA TYR A 76 3.18 -7.67 -6.82
C TYR A 76 2.54 -9.04 -7.08
N LYS A 77 1.25 -9.08 -7.41
CA LYS A 77 0.50 -10.28 -7.72
C LYS A 77 0.98 -10.98 -9.00
N GLU A 78 1.40 -10.24 -10.01
CA GLU A 78 1.96 -10.82 -11.25
C GLU A 78 3.33 -11.46 -11.05
N VAL A 79 4.06 -11.08 -10.00
CA VAL A 79 5.42 -11.58 -9.73
C VAL A 79 5.42 -12.69 -8.69
N ASN A 80 4.54 -12.61 -7.69
CA ASN A 80 4.53 -13.52 -6.53
C ASN A 80 3.27 -14.40 -6.41
N GLY A 81 2.30 -14.25 -7.33
CA GLY A 81 1.01 -14.96 -7.32
C GLY A 81 0.95 -16.18 -8.22
#